data_AF-A0A2G9S1U1-F1
#
_entry.id   AF-A0A2G9S1U1-F1
#
_cell.length_a   1.000
_cell.length_b   1.000
_cell.length_c   1.000
_cell.angle_alpha   90.00
_cell.angle_beta   90.00
_cell.angle_gamma   90.00
#
_symmetry.space_group_name_H-M   'P 1'
#
loop_
_entity.id
_entity.type
_entity.pdbx_description
1 polymer ?
#
loop_
_entity_poly.entity_id
_entity_poly.type
_entity_poly.pdbx_seq_one_letter_code
_entity_poly.pdbx_strand_id
1 'polypeptide(L)'
;ISPPNENVIVSNPWRPWYERYQPISYKLCTRSGNEQQFRDMVSRCNNVGVYIYVDAIINHMCGSGMGAGTHSTCGSSFNAGSRDFPAVPYSSWDFNDGKCKTGSGEIENYGDPYQVRDCKLVGLLDLALEKDYVRGKIADFMNNLINIGVAGFRLDAAKHMWPGDIKAITDRLTNLNTRWFPGGARPFIFQEVIDLGGEAISASQYFGIGRVTEFKYGAKLGTVIRKWNGEKMSYLSPYKMALGFMLAHPYGFTRIMSSFRWSRNWVNGKDQNDWIGPPSYSDGSTKSVTINADTTCGNDWVCEHRWRQIK
;
A
#
# COMPACT_ATOMS: atom_id res chain seq x y z
N ILE A 1 -4.76 -4.08 -5.35
CA ILE A 1 -3.67 -3.97 -6.35
C ILE A 1 -2.57 -3.08 -5.80
N SER A 2 -1.31 -3.23 -6.22
CA SER A 2 -0.22 -2.31 -5.86
C SER A 2 -0.51 -0.86 -6.30
N PRO A 3 0.21 0.15 -5.77
CA PRO A 3 -0.06 1.57 -6.05
C PRO A 3 -0.09 1.89 -7.55
N PRO A 4 -1.21 2.37 -8.11
CA PRO A 4 -1.37 2.58 -9.55
C PRO A 4 -0.89 3.96 -10.01
N ASN A 5 -0.50 4.84 -9.09
CA ASN A 5 -0.01 6.18 -9.39
C ASN A 5 1.51 6.19 -9.67
N GLU A 6 1.95 7.19 -10.43
CA GLU A 6 3.35 7.37 -10.80
C GLU A 6 4.26 7.43 -9.57
N ASN A 7 5.33 6.65 -9.63
CA ASN A 7 6.30 6.49 -8.56
C ASN A 7 7.73 6.71 -9.06
N VAL A 8 8.67 6.87 -8.14
CA VAL A 8 10.09 7.04 -8.47
C VAL A 8 10.66 5.74 -9.05
N ILE A 9 11.62 5.84 -9.96
CA ILE A 9 12.41 4.70 -10.45
C ILE A 9 13.70 4.64 -9.63
N VAL A 10 13.89 3.56 -8.86
CA VAL A 10 15.12 3.33 -8.10
C VAL A 10 16.02 2.40 -8.90
N SER A 11 17.23 2.89 -9.24
CA SER A 11 18.23 2.12 -9.98
C SER A 11 19.24 1.40 -9.07
N ASN A 12 19.37 1.83 -7.81
CA ASN A 12 20.22 1.18 -6.81
C ASN A 12 19.51 1.11 -5.45
N PRO A 13 19.12 -0.09 -4.96
CA PRO A 13 19.19 -1.36 -5.68
C PRO A 13 18.27 -1.36 -6.92
N TRP A 14 18.45 -2.30 -7.85
CA TRP A 14 17.72 -2.28 -9.13
C TRP A 14 16.23 -2.61 -8.96
N ARG A 15 15.36 -1.63 -9.21
CA ARG A 15 13.89 -1.75 -9.32
C ARG A 15 13.23 -2.49 -8.14
N PRO A 16 13.49 -2.10 -6.89
CA PRO A 16 12.93 -2.72 -5.71
C PRO A 16 11.40 -2.64 -5.71
N TRP A 17 10.73 -3.51 -4.96
CA TRP A 17 9.27 -3.46 -4.85
C TRP A 17 8.78 -2.17 -4.16
N TYR A 18 9.56 -1.66 -3.20
CA TYR A 18 9.19 -0.50 -2.38
C TYR A 18 9.27 0.83 -3.15
N GLU A 19 9.85 0.89 -4.36
CA GLU A 19 9.86 2.14 -5.15
C GLU A 19 8.43 2.64 -5.45
N ARG A 20 7.44 1.74 -5.43
CA ARG A 20 6.02 2.06 -5.66
C ARG A 20 5.36 2.79 -4.49
N TYR A 21 6.00 2.78 -3.32
CA TYR A 21 5.57 3.52 -2.13
C TYR A 21 6.27 4.88 -2.04
N GLN A 22 6.79 5.38 -3.16
CA GLN A 22 7.43 6.69 -3.26
C GLN A 22 6.81 7.47 -4.42
N PRO A 23 5.63 8.08 -4.19
CA PRO A 23 4.89 8.81 -5.22
C PRO A 23 5.70 9.97 -5.82
N ILE A 24 5.51 10.18 -7.12
CA ILE A 24 5.98 11.37 -7.84
C ILE A 24 4.78 12.19 -8.34
N SER A 25 3.71 11.53 -8.76
CA SER A 25 2.45 12.20 -9.11
C SER A 25 1.27 11.26 -8.94
N TYR A 26 0.07 11.77 -9.23
CA TYR A 26 -1.17 11.01 -9.26
C TYR A 26 -1.55 10.47 -10.66
N LYS A 27 -0.66 10.58 -11.65
CA LYS A 27 -0.84 9.98 -12.98
C LYS A 27 -0.92 8.45 -12.87
N LEU A 28 -1.82 7.81 -13.60
CA LEU A 28 -1.97 6.35 -13.59
C LEU A 28 -0.99 5.68 -14.57
N CYS A 29 0.30 5.72 -14.25
CA CYS A 29 1.35 5.15 -15.09
C CYS A 29 2.49 4.59 -14.25
N THR A 30 2.62 3.27 -14.25
CA THR A 30 3.51 2.53 -13.35
C THR A 30 4.12 1.32 -14.05
N ARG A 31 4.98 0.61 -13.33
CA ARG A 31 5.50 -0.70 -13.76
C ARG A 31 4.41 -1.75 -14.02
N SER A 32 3.19 -1.57 -13.51
CA SER A 32 2.04 -2.45 -13.80
C SER A 32 1.31 -2.11 -15.10
N GLY A 33 1.60 -0.98 -15.72
CA GLY A 33 0.93 -0.51 -16.93
C GLY A 33 0.51 0.95 -16.87
N ASN A 34 -0.09 1.40 -17.96
CA ASN A 34 -0.63 2.73 -18.14
C ASN A 34 -2.12 2.81 -17.77
N GLU A 35 -2.69 4.01 -17.86
CA GLU A 35 -4.08 4.27 -17.50
C GLU A 35 -5.09 3.47 -18.34
N GLN A 36 -4.81 3.27 -19.62
CA GLN A 36 -5.68 2.49 -20.50
C GLN A 36 -5.74 1.02 -20.04
N GLN A 37 -4.59 0.43 -19.71
CA GLN A 37 -4.52 -0.93 -19.17
C GLN A 37 -5.18 -1.03 -17.79
N PHE A 38 -5.03 -0.01 -16.95
CA PHE A 38 -5.70 0.08 -15.66
C PHE A 38 -7.23 0.11 -15.81
N ARG A 39 -7.77 0.96 -16.71
CA ARG A 39 -9.20 1.07 -17.01
C ARG A 39 -9.75 -0.24 -17.60
N ASP A 40 -9.01 -0.87 -18.51
CA ASP A 40 -9.38 -2.18 -19.06
C ASP A 40 -9.49 -3.25 -17.96
N MET A 41 -8.49 -3.34 -17.08
CA MET A 41 -8.49 -4.26 -15.94
C MET A 41 -9.71 -4.02 -15.04
N VAL A 42 -9.98 -2.77 -14.62
CA VAL A 42 -11.11 -2.45 -13.75
C VAL A 42 -12.44 -2.84 -14.41
N SER A 43 -12.64 -2.48 -15.68
CA SER A 43 -13.87 -2.79 -16.42
C SER A 43 -14.10 -4.31 -16.53
N ARG A 44 -13.08 -5.07 -16.95
CA ARG A 44 -13.17 -6.52 -17.11
C ARG A 44 -13.43 -7.24 -15.79
N CYS A 45 -12.76 -6.82 -14.71
CA CYS A 45 -12.94 -7.39 -13.38
C CYS A 45 -14.35 -7.10 -12.84
N ASN A 46 -14.81 -5.85 -12.93
CA ASN A 46 -16.15 -5.48 -12.49
C ASN A 46 -17.25 -6.23 -13.26
N ASN A 47 -17.09 -6.43 -14.58
CA ASN A 47 -18.05 -7.18 -15.41
C ASN A 47 -18.21 -8.66 -15.01
N VAL A 48 -17.24 -9.23 -14.29
CA VAL A 48 -17.30 -10.61 -13.76
C VAL A 48 -17.51 -10.66 -12.24
N GLY A 49 -17.90 -9.53 -11.62
CA GLY A 49 -18.17 -9.45 -10.18
C GLY A 49 -16.92 -9.53 -9.29
N VAL A 50 -15.73 -9.27 -9.84
CA VAL A 50 -14.48 -9.20 -9.09
C VAL A 50 -14.06 -7.75 -8.94
N TYR A 51 -14.10 -7.23 -7.72
CA TYR A 51 -13.89 -5.80 -7.48
C TYR A 51 -12.42 -5.45 -7.20
N ILE A 52 -12.03 -4.24 -7.60
CA ILE A 52 -10.67 -3.72 -7.45
C ILE A 52 -10.58 -2.81 -6.23
N TYR A 53 -9.59 -3.07 -5.37
CA TYR A 53 -9.19 -2.20 -4.27
C TYR A 53 -7.80 -1.63 -4.55
N VAL A 54 -7.67 -0.31 -4.54
CA VAL A 54 -6.41 0.39 -4.81
C VAL A 54 -5.59 0.53 -3.53
N ASP A 55 -4.28 0.36 -3.63
CA ASP A 55 -3.34 0.78 -2.59
C ASP A 55 -3.02 2.26 -2.74
N ALA A 56 -3.51 3.08 -1.81
CA ALA A 56 -3.46 4.53 -1.88
C ALA A 56 -2.35 5.06 -0.97
N ILE A 57 -1.27 5.54 -1.59
CA ILE A 57 -0.12 6.15 -0.91
C ILE A 57 -0.38 7.65 -0.81
N ILE A 58 -0.95 8.07 0.32
CA ILE A 58 -1.46 9.44 0.51
C ILE A 58 -0.83 10.16 1.70
N ASN A 59 0.03 9.49 2.48
CA ASN A 59 0.75 10.09 3.59
C ASN A 59 1.92 10.97 3.10
N HIS A 60 2.67 10.49 2.11
CA HIS A 60 3.96 11.03 1.72
C HIS A 60 4.16 11.02 0.21
N MET A 61 5.19 11.74 -0.25
CA MET A 61 5.78 11.61 -1.58
C MET A 61 7.07 10.77 -1.50
N CYS A 62 7.97 10.88 -2.49
CA CYS A 62 9.23 10.14 -2.46
C CYS A 62 10.17 10.52 -1.30
N GLY A 63 11.22 9.71 -1.08
CA GLY A 63 12.24 9.98 -0.06
C GLY A 63 12.96 11.32 -0.30
N SER A 64 13.26 12.06 0.77
CA SER A 64 13.95 13.36 0.67
C SER A 64 15.34 13.26 0.03
N GLY A 65 15.95 12.06 0.05
CA GLY A 65 17.23 11.76 -0.57
C GLY A 65 17.16 11.35 -2.06
N MET A 66 15.97 11.34 -2.70
CA MET A 66 15.82 10.86 -4.09
C MET A 66 16.34 11.82 -5.16
N GLY A 67 16.83 12.99 -4.77
CA GLY A 67 17.39 14.00 -5.67
C GLY A 67 16.34 14.68 -6.54
N ALA A 68 16.76 15.13 -7.72
CA ALA A 68 15.92 15.79 -8.70
C ALA A 68 16.12 15.16 -10.08
N GLY A 69 15.07 15.13 -10.90
CA GLY A 69 15.13 14.58 -12.24
C GLY A 69 13.77 14.10 -12.74
N THR A 70 13.82 13.24 -13.75
CA THR A 70 12.66 12.60 -14.40
C THR A 70 12.70 11.07 -14.28
N HIS A 71 13.47 10.54 -13.33
CA HIS A 71 13.52 9.11 -13.00
C HIS A 71 12.25 8.69 -12.25
N SER A 72 11.13 8.73 -12.97
CA SER A 72 9.77 8.44 -12.53
C SER A 72 9.07 7.59 -13.58
N THR A 73 8.09 6.79 -13.18
CA THR A 73 7.49 5.79 -14.07
C THR A 73 6.69 6.38 -15.24
N CYS A 74 6.34 7.68 -15.19
CA CYS A 74 5.66 8.39 -16.27
C CYS A 74 6.50 9.57 -16.82
N GLY A 75 7.76 9.69 -16.41
CA GLY A 75 8.67 10.76 -16.85
C GLY A 75 8.34 12.14 -16.30
N SER A 76 7.47 12.27 -15.30
CA SER A 76 7.27 13.55 -14.63
C SER A 76 8.54 14.01 -13.93
N SER A 77 8.86 15.30 -14.04
CA SER A 77 9.93 15.90 -13.26
C SER A 77 9.54 16.02 -11.80
N PHE A 78 10.55 15.96 -10.92
CA PHE A 78 10.44 16.28 -9.51
C PHE A 78 11.79 16.74 -8.95
N ASN A 79 11.76 17.41 -7.81
CA ASN A 79 12.93 17.72 -7.01
C ASN A 79 12.58 17.52 -5.54
N ALA A 80 13.05 16.42 -4.96
CA ALA A 80 12.80 16.07 -3.56
C ALA A 80 13.44 17.10 -2.60
N GLY A 81 14.61 17.65 -2.95
CA GLY A 81 15.32 18.62 -2.12
C GLY A 81 14.58 19.96 -1.99
N SER A 82 13.96 20.44 -3.07
CA SER A 82 13.14 21.66 -3.06
C SER A 82 11.66 21.40 -2.82
N ARG A 83 11.25 20.14 -2.59
CA ARG A 83 9.86 19.71 -2.41
C ARG A 83 8.97 20.11 -3.60
N ASP A 84 9.53 20.01 -4.80
CA ASP A 84 8.84 20.40 -6.04
C ASP A 84 8.37 19.15 -6.78
N PHE A 85 7.05 18.97 -6.87
CA PHE A 85 6.39 17.87 -7.56
C PHE A 85 5.38 18.43 -8.57
N PRO A 86 5.84 19.03 -9.69
CA PRO A 86 5.03 19.86 -10.58
C PRO A 86 3.89 19.10 -11.28
N ALA A 87 3.97 17.77 -11.36
CA ALA A 87 2.90 16.95 -11.93
C ALA A 87 1.66 16.83 -11.02
N VAL A 88 1.70 17.29 -9.76
CA VAL A 88 0.54 17.32 -8.86
C VAL A 88 -0.24 18.65 -8.88
N PRO A 89 0.32 19.87 -8.76
CA PRO A 89 1.66 20.35 -8.39
C PRO A 89 1.81 20.60 -6.87
N TYR A 90 2.69 19.88 -6.17
CA TYR A 90 3.05 20.22 -4.78
C TYR A 90 4.35 21.03 -4.71
N SER A 91 4.40 21.90 -3.72
CA SER A 91 5.56 22.73 -3.38
C SER A 91 5.98 22.50 -1.93
N SER A 92 7.06 23.16 -1.48
CA SER A 92 7.51 23.12 -0.07
C SER A 92 6.43 23.52 0.95
N TRP A 93 5.42 24.28 0.53
CA TRP A 93 4.30 24.65 1.40
C TRP A 93 3.38 23.47 1.74
N ASP A 94 3.46 22.37 1.00
CA ASP A 94 2.54 21.24 1.07
C ASP A 94 3.10 20.06 1.86
N PHE A 95 4.23 20.27 2.55
CA PHE A 95 4.92 19.28 3.37
C PHE A 95 5.10 19.75 4.82
N ASN A 96 5.26 18.79 5.73
CA ASN A 96 5.35 19.01 7.17
C ASN A 96 6.74 19.43 7.67
N ASP A 97 7.63 19.91 6.81
CA ASP A 97 9.00 20.29 7.18
C ASP A 97 9.08 21.27 8.36
N GLY A 98 8.13 22.23 8.45
CA GLY A 98 8.04 23.17 9.59
C GLY A 98 7.20 22.67 10.78
N LYS A 99 6.43 21.60 10.58
CA LYS A 99 5.51 21.04 11.58
C LYS A 99 6.23 20.01 12.46
N CYS A 100 7.03 19.14 11.86
CA CYS A 100 7.90 18.20 12.58
C CYS A 100 8.83 18.94 13.55
N LYS A 101 9.02 18.38 14.75
CA LYS A 101 9.85 18.98 15.82
C LYS A 101 11.10 18.18 16.19
N THR A 102 11.36 17.07 15.50
CA THR A 102 12.57 16.27 15.72
C THR A 102 13.78 16.93 15.05
N GLY A 103 14.98 16.65 15.57
CA GLY A 103 16.22 17.25 15.04
C GLY A 103 16.57 16.73 13.64
N SER A 104 16.23 15.48 13.33
CA SER A 104 16.42 14.88 12.00
C SER A 104 15.33 15.24 10.99
N GLY A 105 14.16 15.67 11.47
CA GLY A 105 12.94 15.77 10.67
C GLY A 105 12.27 14.41 10.40
N GLU A 106 12.75 13.33 11.01
CA GLU A 106 12.21 11.97 10.89
C GLU A 106 11.51 11.51 12.17
N ILE A 107 10.79 10.41 12.08
CA ILE A 107 10.19 9.72 13.23
C ILE A 107 11.31 9.02 14.02
N GLU A 108 11.49 9.41 15.28
CA GLU A 108 12.55 8.90 16.18
C GLU A 108 11.97 8.09 17.36
N ASN A 109 10.72 8.34 17.75
CA ASN A 109 10.05 7.75 18.91
C ASN A 109 8.54 7.52 18.66
N TYR A 110 8.13 6.26 18.63
CA TYR A 110 6.73 5.86 18.45
C TYR A 110 5.85 6.04 19.71
N GLY A 111 6.44 6.44 20.84
CA GLY A 111 5.74 6.88 22.04
C GLY A 111 5.23 8.32 21.97
N ASP A 112 5.60 9.08 20.93
CA ASP A 112 5.14 10.44 20.70
C ASP A 112 4.24 10.50 19.44
N PRO A 113 2.92 10.66 19.60
CA PRO A 113 1.99 10.60 18.47
C PRO A 113 2.13 11.78 17.51
N TYR A 114 2.76 12.89 17.91
CA TYR A 114 2.94 14.05 17.04
C TYR A 114 4.02 13.76 16.00
N GLN A 115 5.21 13.32 16.42
CA GLN A 115 6.26 13.00 15.46
C GLN A 115 5.86 11.83 14.56
N VAL A 116 5.11 10.84 15.05
CA VAL A 116 4.67 9.71 14.22
C VAL A 116 3.78 10.17 13.05
N ARG A 117 3.10 11.32 13.17
CA ARG A 117 2.15 11.85 12.18
C ARG A 117 2.60 13.10 11.42
N ASP A 118 3.57 13.81 11.95
CA ASP A 118 4.02 15.09 11.38
C ASP A 118 5.48 15.03 10.90
N CYS A 119 6.21 13.93 11.14
CA CYS A 119 7.61 13.76 10.72
C CYS A 119 7.76 12.65 9.67
N LYS A 120 8.87 12.71 8.92
CA LYS A 120 9.13 11.81 7.79
C LYS A 120 9.30 10.36 8.26
N LEU A 121 8.44 9.48 7.78
CA LEU A 121 8.62 8.03 7.93
C LEU A 121 9.81 7.58 7.08
N VAL A 122 10.91 7.18 7.71
CA VAL A 122 12.16 6.72 7.04
C VAL A 122 12.61 7.66 5.90
N GLY A 123 12.52 8.97 6.14
CA GLY A 123 12.91 10.01 5.19
C GLY A 123 11.91 10.30 4.06
N LEU A 124 10.73 9.66 4.03
CA LEU A 124 9.66 9.94 3.06
C LEU A 124 9.06 11.32 3.30
N LEU A 125 9.01 12.17 2.27
CA LEU A 125 8.53 13.55 2.38
C LEU A 125 7.05 13.58 2.79
N ASP A 126 6.80 14.03 4.02
CA ASP A 126 5.51 13.93 4.69
C ASP A 126 4.57 15.08 4.29
N LEU A 127 3.39 14.76 3.76
CA LEU A 127 2.44 15.76 3.24
C LEU A 127 1.71 16.46 4.39
N ALA A 128 1.49 17.77 4.25
CA ALA A 128 0.72 18.58 5.20
C ALA A 128 -0.80 18.34 5.03
N LEU A 129 -1.28 17.18 5.49
CA LEU A 129 -2.66 16.72 5.29
C LEU A 129 -3.72 17.57 5.97
N GLU A 130 -3.35 18.46 6.90
CA GLU A 130 -4.28 19.43 7.45
C GLU A 130 -4.74 20.48 6.42
N LYS A 131 -3.95 20.70 5.36
CA LYS A 131 -4.21 21.74 4.36
C LYS A 131 -5.31 21.32 3.39
N ASP A 132 -6.27 22.21 3.18
CA ASP A 132 -7.38 22.00 2.24
C ASP A 132 -6.91 21.64 0.81
N TYR A 133 -5.87 22.32 0.33
CA TYR A 133 -5.27 22.06 -0.97
C TYR A 133 -4.77 20.63 -1.12
N VAL A 134 -4.01 20.12 -0.14
CA VAL A 134 -3.46 18.76 -0.13
C VAL A 134 -4.59 17.74 -0.09
N ARG A 135 -5.58 17.94 0.79
CA ARG A 135 -6.78 17.08 0.86
C ARG A 135 -7.56 17.07 -0.46
N GLY A 136 -7.70 18.22 -1.11
CA GLY A 136 -8.35 18.36 -2.42
C GLY A 136 -7.64 17.54 -3.49
N LYS A 137 -6.31 17.68 -3.61
CA LYS A 137 -5.51 16.93 -4.59
C LYS A 137 -5.59 15.41 -4.39
N ILE A 138 -5.54 14.95 -3.14
CA ILE A 138 -5.71 13.53 -2.82
C ILE A 138 -7.13 13.05 -3.16
N ALA A 139 -8.15 13.83 -2.80
CA ALA A 139 -9.54 13.48 -3.08
C ALA A 139 -9.82 13.43 -4.60
N ASP A 140 -9.26 14.35 -5.39
CA ASP A 140 -9.38 14.33 -6.86
C ASP A 140 -8.79 13.05 -7.45
N PHE A 141 -7.60 12.66 -7.00
CA PHE A 141 -6.96 11.40 -7.39
C PHE A 141 -7.84 10.19 -7.06
N MET A 142 -8.34 10.12 -5.82
CA MET A 142 -9.18 9.00 -5.38
C MET A 142 -10.54 8.99 -6.08
N ASN A 143 -11.15 10.16 -6.32
CA ASN A 143 -12.40 10.29 -7.06
C ASN A 143 -12.26 9.90 -8.53
N ASN A 144 -11.12 10.20 -9.18
CA ASN A 144 -10.83 9.68 -10.52
C ASN A 144 -10.83 8.13 -10.52
N LEU A 145 -10.21 7.50 -9.53
CA LEU A 145 -10.21 6.05 -9.38
C LEU A 145 -11.60 5.46 -9.13
N ILE A 146 -12.42 6.10 -8.27
CA ILE A 146 -13.82 5.71 -8.04
C ILE A 146 -14.62 5.81 -9.34
N ASN A 147 -14.47 6.90 -10.09
CA ASN A 147 -15.14 7.12 -11.37
C ASN A 147 -14.73 6.09 -12.42
N ILE A 148 -13.47 5.61 -12.40
CA ILE A 148 -13.02 4.49 -13.24
C ILE A 148 -13.75 3.17 -12.88
N GLY A 149 -14.16 3.00 -11.63
CA GLY A 149 -14.88 1.81 -11.14
C GLY A 149 -14.18 1.07 -10.00
N VAL A 150 -13.19 1.67 -9.33
CA VAL A 150 -12.55 1.09 -8.14
C VAL A 150 -13.57 1.04 -6.99
N ALA A 151 -13.60 -0.06 -6.25
CA ALA A 151 -14.57 -0.32 -5.18
C ALA A 151 -14.12 0.17 -3.79
N GLY A 152 -12.83 0.47 -3.63
CA GLY A 152 -12.30 0.89 -2.35
C GLY A 152 -10.78 1.03 -2.31
N PHE A 153 -10.27 1.30 -1.12
CA PHE A 153 -8.87 1.68 -0.91
C PHE A 153 -8.28 1.01 0.33
N ARG A 154 -7.06 0.48 0.17
CA ARG A 154 -6.09 0.34 1.27
C ARG A 154 -5.47 1.71 1.46
N LEU A 155 -5.62 2.31 2.64
CA LEU A 155 -4.89 3.53 2.97
C LEU A 155 -3.56 3.13 3.59
N ASP A 156 -2.48 3.30 2.83
CA ASP A 156 -1.12 3.01 3.25
C ASP A 156 -0.68 3.97 4.36
N ALA A 157 0.18 3.47 5.27
CA ALA A 157 0.78 4.28 6.32
C ALA A 157 -0.24 5.08 7.17
N ALA A 158 -1.47 4.58 7.34
CA ALA A 158 -2.54 5.32 8.00
C ALA A 158 -2.23 5.69 9.46
N LYS A 159 -1.38 4.92 10.15
CA LYS A 159 -0.83 5.29 11.47
C LYS A 159 -0.17 6.69 11.46
N HIS A 160 0.47 7.03 10.35
CA HIS A 160 1.24 8.26 10.15
C HIS A 160 0.38 9.44 9.69
N MET A 161 -0.93 9.26 9.59
CA MET A 161 -1.87 10.33 9.29
C MET A 161 -2.80 10.56 10.48
N TRP A 162 -3.17 11.80 10.74
CA TRP A 162 -4.18 12.10 11.75
C TRP A 162 -5.54 11.51 11.32
N PRO A 163 -6.29 10.85 12.22
CA PRO A 163 -7.62 10.34 11.89
C PRO A 163 -8.55 11.44 11.34
N GLY A 164 -8.45 12.67 11.86
CA GLY A 164 -9.22 13.82 11.38
C GLY A 164 -8.90 14.18 9.93
N ASP A 165 -7.64 14.10 9.52
CA ASP A 165 -7.21 14.40 8.14
C ASP A 165 -7.68 13.31 7.17
N ILE A 166 -7.51 12.03 7.54
CA ILE A 166 -8.06 10.92 6.76
C ILE A 166 -9.58 11.09 6.62
N LYS A 167 -10.28 11.40 7.72
CA LYS A 167 -11.73 11.61 7.67
C LYS A 167 -12.08 12.73 6.70
N ALA A 168 -11.41 13.88 6.79
CA ALA A 168 -11.63 15.04 5.93
C ALA A 168 -11.38 14.74 4.44
N ILE A 169 -10.45 13.83 4.11
CA ILE A 169 -10.24 13.32 2.76
C ILE A 169 -11.38 12.39 2.36
N THR A 170 -11.71 11.40 3.19
CA THR A 170 -12.76 10.40 2.88
C THR A 170 -14.16 10.99 2.75
N ASP A 171 -14.45 12.07 3.49
CA ASP A 171 -15.72 12.82 3.39
C ASP A 171 -15.90 13.50 2.02
N ARG A 172 -14.80 13.77 1.28
CA ARG A 172 -14.82 14.33 -0.09
C ARG A 172 -15.01 13.29 -1.18
N LEU A 173 -14.96 12.00 -0.84
CA LEU A 173 -15.06 10.95 -1.84
C LEU A 173 -16.47 10.85 -2.38
N THR A 174 -16.60 10.61 -3.68
CA THR A 174 -17.89 10.32 -4.32
C THR A 174 -18.38 8.92 -3.96
N ASN A 175 -19.65 8.65 -4.25
CA ASN A 175 -20.16 7.28 -4.24
C ASN A 175 -19.58 6.48 -5.42
N LEU A 176 -19.60 5.16 -5.29
CA LEU A 176 -19.11 4.23 -6.31
C LEU A 176 -19.87 4.38 -7.63
N ASN A 177 -19.19 4.06 -8.73
CA ASN A 177 -19.73 4.17 -10.08
C ASN A 177 -20.97 3.28 -10.26
N THR A 178 -22.12 3.90 -10.55
CA THR A 178 -23.43 3.23 -10.63
C THR A 178 -23.58 2.27 -11.81
N ARG A 179 -22.58 2.18 -12.70
CA ARG A 179 -22.52 1.14 -13.74
C ARG A 179 -22.40 -0.26 -13.13
N TRP A 180 -21.71 -0.40 -12.00
CA TRP A 180 -21.43 -1.70 -11.37
C TRP A 180 -21.87 -1.80 -9.91
N PHE A 181 -22.17 -0.67 -9.26
CA PHE A 181 -22.53 -0.60 -7.85
C PHE A 181 -23.91 0.04 -7.65
N PRO A 182 -24.65 -0.32 -6.58
CA PRO A 182 -25.93 0.30 -6.29
C PRO A 182 -25.76 1.80 -5.97
N GLY A 183 -26.81 2.58 -6.25
CA GLY A 183 -26.85 4.01 -5.90
C GLY A 183 -26.58 4.23 -4.42
N GLY A 184 -25.71 5.20 -4.09
CA GLY A 184 -25.34 5.51 -2.72
C GLY A 184 -24.23 4.62 -2.11
N ALA A 185 -23.73 3.61 -2.84
CA ALA A 185 -22.64 2.78 -2.33
C ALA A 185 -21.36 3.61 -2.09
N ARG A 186 -20.79 3.51 -0.89
CA ARG A 186 -19.55 4.19 -0.50
C ARG A 186 -18.33 3.30 -0.80
N PRO A 187 -17.16 3.88 -1.14
CA PRO A 187 -15.94 3.11 -1.30
C PRO A 187 -15.57 2.41 0.01
N PHE A 188 -15.14 1.15 -0.10
CA PHE A 188 -14.67 0.39 1.06
C PHE A 188 -13.28 0.88 1.49
N ILE A 189 -13.16 1.37 2.72
CA ILE A 189 -11.90 1.87 3.27
C ILE A 189 -11.35 0.89 4.29
N PHE A 190 -10.09 0.49 4.13
CA PHE A 190 -9.33 -0.21 5.15
C PHE A 190 -7.93 0.40 5.31
N GLN A 191 -7.57 0.66 6.56
CA GLN A 191 -6.44 1.51 6.92
C GLN A 191 -5.30 0.67 7.46
N GLU A 192 -4.09 0.88 6.95
CA GLU A 192 -2.90 0.26 7.50
C GLU A 192 -2.48 0.95 8.80
N VAL A 193 -2.78 0.31 9.92
CA VAL A 193 -2.33 0.73 11.25
C VAL A 193 -1.67 -0.47 11.91
N ILE A 194 -0.34 -0.47 11.98
CA ILE A 194 0.43 -1.51 12.67
C ILE A 194 0.32 -1.31 14.18
N ASP A 195 -0.73 -1.83 14.81
CA ASP A 195 -0.89 -1.80 16.27
C ASP A 195 -0.60 -3.19 16.85
N LEU A 196 0.58 -3.37 17.44
CA LEU A 196 0.94 -4.58 18.19
C LEU A 196 0.86 -4.37 19.73
N GLY A 197 0.39 -3.20 20.17
CA GLY A 197 0.45 -2.75 21.57
C GLY A 197 1.78 -2.08 21.93
N GLY A 198 1.78 -1.27 22.99
CA GLY A 198 3.00 -0.64 23.54
C GLY A 198 3.44 0.67 22.88
N GLU A 199 2.65 1.23 21.95
CA GLU A 199 2.89 2.52 21.30
C GLU A 199 1.76 3.53 21.60
N ALA A 200 1.98 4.81 21.31
CA ALA A 200 1.01 5.88 21.60
C ALA A 200 -0.22 5.87 20.67
N ILE A 201 -0.13 5.23 19.51
CA ILE A 201 -1.22 5.19 18.52
C ILE A 201 -1.87 3.82 18.52
N SER A 202 -3.19 3.79 18.67
CA SER A 202 -4.00 2.58 18.63
C SER A 202 -4.87 2.52 17.37
N ALA A 203 -5.12 1.30 16.88
CA ALA A 203 -5.97 1.09 15.71
C ALA A 203 -7.43 1.58 15.93
N SER A 204 -7.90 1.57 17.17
CA SER A 204 -9.23 2.06 17.56
C SER A 204 -9.50 3.51 17.19
N GLN A 205 -8.45 4.34 17.09
CA GLN A 205 -8.57 5.76 16.70
C GLN A 205 -9.13 5.93 15.26
N TYR A 206 -9.06 4.87 14.44
CA TYR A 206 -9.40 4.90 13.01
C TYR A 206 -10.75 4.22 12.69
N PHE A 207 -11.44 3.66 13.69
CA PHE A 207 -12.68 2.88 13.49
C PHE A 207 -13.85 3.71 12.97
N GLY A 208 -13.90 5.00 13.28
CA GLY A 208 -14.95 5.91 12.79
C GLY A 208 -14.88 6.20 11.29
N ILE A 209 -13.83 5.77 10.61
CA ILE A 209 -13.54 6.08 9.20
C ILE A 209 -13.75 4.84 8.31
N GLY A 210 -13.29 3.69 8.77
CA GLY A 210 -13.32 2.46 8.01
C GLY A 210 -12.69 1.31 8.78
N ARG A 211 -12.44 0.19 8.10
CA ARG A 211 -11.74 -0.94 8.72
C ARG A 211 -10.27 -0.62 8.96
N VAL A 212 -9.62 -1.44 9.76
CA VAL A 212 -8.17 -1.39 10.02
C VAL A 212 -7.55 -2.76 9.75
N THR A 213 -6.26 -2.78 9.45
CA THR A 213 -5.47 -4.01 9.38
C THR A 213 -5.15 -4.54 10.78
N GLU A 214 -5.61 -5.75 11.11
CA GLU A 214 -5.34 -6.39 12.40
C GLU A 214 -4.03 -7.20 12.35
N PHE A 215 -2.89 -6.54 12.57
CA PHE A 215 -1.58 -7.19 12.53
C PHE A 215 -1.38 -8.23 13.66
N LYS A 216 -2.10 -8.09 14.79
CA LYS A 216 -2.04 -9.08 15.88
C LYS A 216 -2.57 -10.44 15.41
N TYR A 217 -3.54 -10.47 14.48
CA TYR A 217 -4.08 -11.72 13.94
C TYR A 217 -2.98 -12.59 13.32
N GLY A 218 -2.20 -12.03 12.39
CA GLY A 218 -1.11 -12.74 11.72
C GLY A 218 0.04 -13.10 12.68
N ALA A 219 0.40 -12.18 13.58
CA ALA A 219 1.46 -12.40 14.57
C ALA A 219 1.09 -13.57 15.51
N LYS A 220 -0.11 -13.55 16.11
CA LYS A 220 -0.58 -14.58 17.04
C LYS A 220 -0.88 -15.91 16.35
N LEU A 221 -1.49 -15.91 15.17
CA LEU A 221 -1.70 -17.17 14.43
C LEU A 221 -0.36 -17.82 14.05
N GLY A 222 0.64 -17.00 13.73
CA GLY A 222 2.01 -17.44 13.48
C GLY A 222 2.64 -18.11 14.70
N THR A 223 2.52 -17.55 15.89
CA THR A 223 3.06 -18.15 17.13
C THR A 223 2.38 -19.48 17.46
N VAL A 224 1.05 -19.55 17.29
CA VAL A 224 0.24 -20.75 17.58
C VAL A 224 0.64 -21.90 16.66
N ILE A 225 0.68 -21.65 15.35
CA ILE A 225 0.99 -22.67 14.35
C ILE A 225 2.43 -23.14 14.45
N ARG A 226 3.37 -22.23 14.76
CA ARG A 226 4.79 -22.56 14.93
C ARG A 226 5.11 -23.16 16.30
N LYS A 227 4.13 -23.24 17.20
CA LYS A 227 4.30 -23.71 18.59
C LYS A 227 5.36 -22.91 19.37
N TRP A 228 5.47 -21.62 19.08
CA TRP A 228 6.40 -20.75 19.81
C TRP A 228 5.87 -20.49 21.22
N ASN A 229 6.78 -20.35 22.19
CA ASN A 229 6.46 -20.02 23.57
C ASN A 229 5.42 -20.93 24.26
N GLY A 230 5.38 -22.22 23.88
CA GLY A 230 4.48 -23.22 24.48
C GLY A 230 3.06 -23.24 23.90
N GLU A 231 2.76 -22.45 22.86
CA GLU A 231 1.46 -22.49 22.17
C GLU A 231 1.30 -23.81 21.37
N LYS A 232 0.06 -24.28 21.15
CA LYS A 232 -0.23 -25.62 20.59
C LYS A 232 -1.07 -25.54 19.30
N MET A 233 -0.63 -26.23 18.23
CA MET A 233 -1.46 -26.66 17.10
C MET A 233 -0.90 -27.95 16.46
N SER A 234 -1.74 -28.80 15.85
CA SER A 234 -1.36 -30.10 15.27
C SER A 234 -0.70 -30.01 13.87
N TYR A 235 -0.12 -31.11 13.41
CA TYR A 235 0.86 -31.21 12.31
C TYR A 235 0.28 -31.04 10.88
N LEU A 236 0.72 -30.00 10.13
CA LEU A 236 0.70 -29.86 8.66
C LEU A 236 1.61 -28.66 8.25
N SER A 237 1.74 -28.36 6.95
CA SER A 237 2.49 -27.17 6.47
C SER A 237 1.95 -25.86 7.09
N PRO A 238 2.77 -25.09 7.84
CA PRO A 238 2.29 -23.97 8.67
C PRO A 238 1.43 -22.95 7.95
N TYR A 239 1.81 -22.57 6.73
CA TYR A 239 1.14 -21.48 6.02
C TYR A 239 -0.23 -21.89 5.46
N LYS A 240 -0.35 -23.11 4.92
CA LYS A 240 -1.64 -23.61 4.38
C LYS A 240 -2.65 -23.85 5.50
N MET A 241 -2.21 -24.31 6.68
CA MET A 241 -3.06 -24.41 7.86
C MET A 241 -3.58 -23.05 8.32
N ALA A 242 -2.69 -22.05 8.39
CA ALA A 242 -3.05 -20.69 8.79
C ALA A 242 -4.16 -20.13 7.90
N LEU A 243 -3.99 -20.27 6.59
CA LEU A 243 -4.98 -19.82 5.62
C LEU A 243 -6.29 -20.60 5.72
N GLY A 244 -6.23 -21.94 5.85
CA GLY A 244 -7.43 -22.76 6.05
C GLY A 244 -8.21 -22.37 7.29
N PHE A 245 -7.53 -22.15 8.42
CA PHE A 245 -8.16 -21.68 9.66
C PHE A 245 -8.77 -20.28 9.50
N MET A 246 -8.02 -19.35 8.90
CA MET A 246 -8.49 -17.98 8.63
C MET A 246 -9.75 -17.97 7.74
N LEU A 247 -9.79 -18.81 6.70
CA LEU A 247 -10.91 -18.88 5.78
C LEU A 247 -12.14 -19.59 6.38
N ALA A 248 -11.94 -20.52 7.30
CA ALA A 248 -13.04 -21.22 7.98
C ALA A 248 -13.64 -20.43 9.16
N HIS A 249 -12.89 -19.49 9.74
CA HIS A 249 -13.33 -18.72 10.91
C HIS A 249 -14.10 -17.44 10.51
N PRO A 250 -15.23 -17.10 11.14
CA PRO A 250 -16.05 -15.94 10.75
C PRO A 250 -15.46 -14.57 11.15
N TYR A 251 -14.20 -14.50 11.57
CA TYR A 251 -13.62 -13.27 12.13
C TYR A 251 -13.05 -12.38 11.01
N GLY A 252 -13.53 -11.14 10.97
CA GLY A 252 -12.99 -10.10 10.09
C GLY A 252 -13.38 -10.27 8.62
N PHE A 253 -12.66 -9.55 7.76
CA PHE A 253 -12.76 -9.67 6.30
C PHE A 253 -11.42 -10.21 5.79
N THR A 254 -11.43 -11.36 5.13
CA THR A 254 -10.20 -12.09 4.81
C THR A 254 -9.53 -11.55 3.55
N ARG A 255 -8.20 -11.41 3.62
CA ARG A 255 -7.35 -11.04 2.48
C ARG A 255 -6.27 -12.09 2.30
N ILE A 256 -6.27 -12.76 1.16
CA ILE A 256 -5.24 -13.74 0.80
C ILE A 256 -4.09 -13.01 0.11
N MET A 257 -2.86 -13.25 0.56
CA MET A 257 -1.66 -12.76 -0.12
C MET A 257 -1.42 -13.59 -1.39
N SER A 258 -0.93 -12.96 -2.46
CA SER A 258 -0.45 -13.65 -3.65
C SER A 258 0.91 -13.06 -4.05
N SER A 259 1.94 -13.87 -3.97
CA SER A 259 3.34 -13.42 -3.97
C SER A 259 4.09 -13.84 -5.23
N PHE A 260 5.35 -13.41 -5.28
CA PHE A 260 6.38 -13.91 -6.19
C PHE A 260 7.55 -14.47 -5.37
N ARG A 261 8.41 -15.26 -6.01
CA ARG A 261 9.64 -15.77 -5.42
C ARG A 261 10.74 -14.73 -5.55
N TRP A 262 11.57 -14.62 -4.52
CA TRP A 262 12.85 -13.93 -4.57
C TRP A 262 13.88 -14.76 -3.80
N SER A 263 15.16 -14.50 -4.07
CA SER A 263 16.30 -15.17 -3.44
C SER A 263 16.53 -14.67 -2.01
N ARG A 264 15.61 -14.99 -1.08
CA ARG A 264 15.74 -14.66 0.35
C ARG A 264 17.11 -15.07 0.89
N ASN A 265 17.78 -14.15 1.56
CA ASN A 265 19.10 -14.35 2.16
C ASN A 265 19.12 -13.83 3.61
N TRP A 266 18.84 -14.73 4.55
CA TRP A 266 18.77 -14.38 5.97
C TRP A 266 20.16 -14.32 6.60
N VAL A 267 20.55 -13.14 7.04
CA VAL A 267 21.79 -12.89 7.79
C VAL A 267 21.44 -12.08 9.03
N ASN A 268 21.79 -12.60 10.21
CA ASN A 268 21.56 -11.96 11.51
C ASN A 268 20.10 -11.50 11.75
N GLY A 269 19.13 -12.33 11.36
CA GLY A 269 17.70 -12.04 11.57
C GLY A 269 17.07 -11.06 10.57
N LYS A 270 17.81 -10.61 9.54
CA LYS A 270 17.30 -9.78 8.44
C LYS A 270 17.53 -10.46 7.09
N ASP A 271 16.54 -10.40 6.21
CA ASP A 271 16.73 -10.76 4.81
C ASP A 271 17.50 -9.64 4.09
N GLN A 272 18.74 -9.90 3.68
CA GLN A 272 19.57 -8.93 2.96
C GLN A 272 19.02 -8.61 1.55
N ASN A 273 18.10 -9.45 1.07
CA ASN A 273 17.45 -9.34 -0.23
C ASN A 273 15.97 -8.93 -0.10
N ASP A 274 15.57 -8.34 1.03
CA ASP A 274 14.20 -7.87 1.31
C ASP A 274 13.71 -6.78 0.34
N TRP A 275 14.59 -6.21 -0.48
CA TRP A 275 14.30 -5.18 -1.47
C TRP A 275 13.85 -5.72 -2.84
N ILE A 276 14.13 -6.99 -3.17
CA ILE A 276 14.00 -7.53 -4.53
C ILE A 276 12.58 -7.32 -5.10
N GLY A 277 12.50 -6.73 -6.28
CA GLY A 277 11.26 -6.49 -7.01
C GLY A 277 10.62 -7.76 -7.60
N PRO A 278 9.43 -7.64 -8.22
CA PRO A 278 8.76 -8.76 -8.86
C PRO A 278 9.59 -9.35 -10.03
N PRO A 279 9.24 -10.56 -10.53
CA PRO A 279 9.82 -11.11 -11.75
C PRO A 279 9.75 -10.07 -12.87
N SER A 280 10.92 -9.66 -13.38
CA SER A 280 11.05 -8.52 -14.29
C SER A 280 11.96 -8.84 -15.46
N TYR A 281 11.75 -8.17 -16.59
CA TYR A 281 12.67 -8.15 -17.72
C TYR A 281 13.86 -7.22 -17.43
N SER A 282 14.88 -7.24 -18.29
CA SER A 282 16.09 -6.43 -18.13
C SER A 282 15.83 -4.91 -18.17
N ASP A 283 14.75 -4.48 -18.83
CA ASP A 283 14.30 -3.08 -18.85
C ASP A 283 13.53 -2.67 -17.57
N GLY A 284 13.35 -3.60 -16.63
CA GLY A 284 12.63 -3.40 -15.38
C GLY A 284 11.11 -3.44 -15.52
N SER A 285 10.55 -3.79 -16.68
CA SER A 285 9.12 -4.10 -16.82
C SER A 285 8.79 -5.45 -16.16
N THR A 286 7.60 -5.58 -15.59
CA THR A 286 7.18 -6.80 -14.87
C THR A 286 6.79 -7.91 -15.85
N LYS A 287 7.31 -9.12 -15.62
CA LYS A 287 6.98 -10.31 -16.41
C LYS A 287 5.52 -10.72 -16.20
N SER A 288 4.87 -11.16 -17.27
CA SER A 288 3.55 -11.76 -17.21
C SER A 288 3.51 -13.03 -16.37
N VAL A 289 2.37 -13.24 -15.70
CA VAL A 289 2.08 -14.48 -14.99
C VAL A 289 1.75 -15.59 -15.99
N THR A 290 2.51 -16.67 -15.98
CA THR A 290 2.17 -17.89 -16.75
C THR A 290 1.30 -18.79 -15.90
N ILE A 291 0.20 -19.31 -16.44
CA ILE A 291 -0.64 -20.32 -15.79
C ILE A 291 -0.28 -21.68 -16.36
N ASN A 292 0.17 -22.58 -15.50
CA ASN A 292 0.52 -23.95 -15.86
C ASN A 292 -0.76 -24.81 -16.04
N ALA A 293 -0.62 -25.99 -16.66
CA ALA A 293 -1.74 -26.91 -16.88
C ALA A 293 -2.40 -27.39 -15.57
N ASP A 294 -1.65 -27.47 -14.48
CA ASP A 294 -2.15 -27.80 -13.14
C ASP A 294 -2.76 -26.60 -12.39
N THR A 295 -2.94 -25.47 -13.09
CA THR A 295 -3.45 -24.18 -12.59
C THR A 295 -2.51 -23.43 -11.63
N THR A 296 -1.33 -23.95 -11.34
CA THR A 296 -0.28 -23.21 -10.62
C THR A 296 0.32 -22.11 -11.50
N CYS A 297 1.13 -21.24 -10.92
CA CYS A 297 1.81 -20.19 -11.68
C CYS A 297 3.28 -20.54 -11.94
N GLY A 298 3.74 -20.15 -13.13
CA GLY A 298 5.15 -20.17 -13.54
C GLY A 298 5.78 -18.78 -13.48
N ASN A 299 6.98 -18.63 -14.06
CA ASN A 299 7.74 -17.37 -14.09
C ASN A 299 7.96 -16.75 -12.70
N ASP A 300 8.32 -17.58 -11.73
CA ASP A 300 8.57 -17.20 -10.33
C ASP A 300 7.37 -16.61 -9.58
N TRP A 301 6.17 -16.61 -10.16
CA TRP A 301 4.94 -16.26 -9.46
C TRP A 301 4.46 -17.41 -8.58
N VAL A 302 4.07 -17.12 -7.34
CA VAL A 302 3.67 -18.16 -6.35
C VAL A 302 2.17 -18.47 -6.46
N CYS A 303 1.34 -17.44 -6.65
CA CYS A 303 -0.11 -17.54 -6.81
C CYS A 303 -0.82 -18.38 -5.75
N GLU A 304 -0.65 -18.03 -4.48
CA GLU A 304 -1.27 -18.73 -3.33
C GLU A 304 -2.80 -18.80 -3.46
N HIS A 305 -3.43 -17.75 -4.02
CA HIS A 305 -4.86 -17.72 -4.32
C HIS A 305 -5.32 -18.81 -5.32
N ARG A 306 -4.40 -19.47 -6.02
CA ARG A 306 -4.70 -20.56 -6.97
C ARG A 306 -4.48 -21.95 -6.39
N TRP A 307 -3.92 -22.06 -5.19
CA TRP A 307 -3.64 -23.35 -4.60
C TRP A 307 -4.93 -24.10 -4.28
N ARG A 308 -4.95 -25.42 -4.53
CA ARG A 308 -6.12 -26.28 -4.29
C ARG A 308 -6.66 -26.17 -2.86
N GLN A 309 -5.81 -25.89 -1.87
CA GLN A 309 -6.21 -25.74 -0.47
C GLN A 309 -6.94 -24.41 -0.16
N ILE A 310 -6.94 -23.47 -1.10
CA ILE A 310 -7.48 -22.10 -0.95
C ILE A 310 -8.73 -21.87 -1.80
N LYS A 311 -8.83 -22.58 -2.94
CA LYS A 311 -10.01 -22.59 -3.81
C LYS A 311 -11.16 -23.37 -3.21
#